data_AF-A0A7Y3AH99-F1
#
_entry.id   AF-A0A7Y3AH99-F1
#
_cell.length_a   1.000
_cell.length_b   1.000
_cell.length_c   1.000
_cell.angle_alpha   90.00
_cell.angle_beta   90.00
_cell.angle_gamma   90.00
#
_symmetry.space_group_name_H-M   'P 1'
#
loop_
_entity.id
_entity.type
_entity.pdbx_description
1 polymer ?
#
loop_
_entity_poly.entity_id
_entity_poly.type
_entity_poly.pdbx_seq_one_letter_code
_entity_poly.pdbx_strand_id
1 'polypeptide(L)'
;MDFFTGGILCILLLLVLMGMGLQIGLSFLLSGAMISTLLLGFNSSLSLLGQVAYFSIATPTWACIPLFILMGSFAAIGGFARRAYNGVNILSKGVPGSLGIATCFSCALFGAVSGSSIATTAIFGKMALPEMNRLNYDKSFSVGCIASAGTFASMIPPSMMMIIYALFTQQSVGKLFAAGIIPGLLTALCYA
;
A
#
# COMPACT_ATOMS: atom_id res chain seq x y z
N MET A 1 -13.25 30.00 -30.09
CA MET A 1 -11.78 30.16 -29.98
C MET A 1 -11.14 29.02 -30.74
N ASP A 2 -10.06 29.26 -31.49
CA ASP A 2 -9.32 28.16 -32.11
C ASP A 2 -8.66 27.29 -31.04
N PHE A 3 -8.63 25.97 -31.27
CA PHE A 3 -8.04 25.00 -30.34
C PHE A 3 -6.57 25.29 -30.03
N PHE A 4 -5.84 25.86 -31.00
CA PHE A 4 -4.45 26.26 -30.83
C PHE A 4 -4.29 27.38 -29.78
N THR A 5 -5.11 28.42 -29.87
CA THR A 5 -5.12 29.55 -28.92
C THR A 5 -5.59 29.11 -27.54
N GLY A 6 -6.58 28.21 -27.46
CA GLY A 6 -7.03 27.63 -26.19
C GLY A 6 -5.94 26.82 -25.49
N GLY A 7 -5.16 26.04 -26.24
CA GLY A 7 -4.03 25.28 -25.72
C GLY A 7 -2.92 26.16 -25.12
N ILE A 8 -2.54 27.23 -25.83
CA ILE A 8 -1.52 28.19 -25.35
C ILE A 8 -2.00 28.88 -24.07
N LEU A 9 -3.27 29.31 -24.02
CA LEU A 9 -3.83 29.96 -22.84
C LEU A 9 -3.87 29.00 -21.64
N CYS A 10 -4.16 27.73 -21.87
CA CYS A 10 -4.14 26.68 -20.82
C CYS A 10 -2.77 26.52 -20.20
N ILE A 11 -1.72 26.42 -21.02
CA ILE A 11 -0.34 26.26 -20.57
C ILE A 11 0.11 27.50 -19.79
N LEU A 12 -0.16 28.70 -20.31
CA LEU A 12 0.19 29.95 -19.63
C LEU A 12 -0.52 30.09 -18.28
N LEU A 13 -1.83 29.80 -18.24
CA LEU A 13 -2.62 29.85 -17.01
C LEU A 13 -2.11 28.84 -15.97
N LEU A 14 -1.78 27.62 -16.41
CA LEU A 14 -1.20 26.60 -15.54
C LEU A 14 0.14 27.03 -14.95
N LEU A 15 1.04 27.61 -15.76
CA LEU A 15 2.35 28.10 -15.30
C LEU A 15 2.20 29.25 -14.29
N VAL A 16 1.26 30.17 -14.50
CA VAL A 16 0.97 31.26 -13.55
C VAL A 16 0.44 30.71 -12.23
N LEU A 17 -0.53 29.78 -12.26
CA LEU A 17 -1.09 29.17 -11.05
C LEU A 17 -0.04 28.40 -10.25
N MET A 18 0.84 27.67 -10.92
CA MET A 18 1.98 27.01 -10.27
C MET A 18 2.99 28.02 -9.70
N GLY A 19 3.26 29.12 -10.42
CA GLY A 19 4.14 30.19 -9.96
C GLY A 19 3.62 30.93 -8.72
N MET A 20 2.30 30.95 -8.51
CA MET A 20 1.66 31.47 -7.29
C MET A 20 1.75 30.51 -6.10
N GLY A 21 2.34 29.32 -6.27
CA GLY A 21 2.48 28.32 -5.21
C GLY A 21 1.22 27.47 -4.98
N LEU A 22 0.28 27.46 -5.92
CA LEU A 22 -0.92 26.61 -5.81
C LEU A 22 -0.55 25.12 -5.99
N GLN A 23 -1.24 24.24 -5.28
CA GLN A 23 -1.01 22.79 -5.41
C GLN A 23 -1.24 22.34 -6.87
N ILE A 24 -0.34 21.49 -7.37
CA ILE A 24 -0.30 21.07 -8.78
C ILE A 24 -1.68 20.54 -9.25
N GLY A 25 -2.34 19.71 -8.44
CA GLY A 25 -3.67 19.17 -8.76
C GLY A 25 -4.75 20.24 -8.92
N LEU A 26 -4.76 21.28 -8.07
CA LEU A 26 -5.70 22.39 -8.19
C LEU A 26 -5.39 23.24 -9.43
N SER A 27 -4.11 23.40 -9.75
CA SER A 27 -3.68 24.13 -10.96
C SER A 27 -4.18 23.45 -12.23
N PHE A 28 -4.05 22.12 -12.33
CA PHE A 28 -4.59 21.33 -13.44
C PHE A 28 -6.12 21.37 -13.52
N LEU A 29 -6.81 21.27 -12.37
CA LEU A 29 -8.27 21.31 -12.32
C LEU A 29 -8.79 22.66 -12.82
N LEU A 30 -8.24 23.76 -12.30
CA LEU A 30 -8.69 25.12 -12.61
C LEU A 30 -8.37 25.52 -14.05
N SER A 31 -7.13 25.27 -14.51
CA SER A 31 -6.75 25.60 -15.89
C SER A 31 -7.53 24.76 -16.90
N GLY A 32 -7.67 23.45 -16.63
CA GLY A 32 -8.43 22.53 -17.47
C GLY A 32 -9.92 22.88 -17.53
N ALA A 33 -10.55 23.17 -16.39
CA ALA A 33 -11.95 23.51 -16.32
C ALA A 33 -12.27 24.88 -16.96
N MET A 34 -11.44 25.90 -16.73
CA MET A 34 -11.65 27.23 -17.31
C MET A 34 -11.54 27.20 -18.84
N ILE A 35 -10.48 26.58 -19.38
CA ILE A 35 -10.28 26.53 -20.83
C ILE A 35 -11.30 25.61 -21.51
N SER A 36 -11.65 24.48 -20.89
CA SER A 36 -12.69 23.59 -21.43
C SER A 36 -14.06 24.26 -21.46
N THR A 37 -14.38 25.10 -20.47
CA THR A 37 -15.62 25.89 -20.47
C THR A 37 -15.62 26.93 -21.59
N LEU A 38 -14.48 27.57 -21.87
CA LEU A 38 -14.34 28.55 -22.96
C LEU A 38 -14.40 27.92 -24.36
N LEU A 39 -13.96 26.66 -24.53
CA LEU A 39 -13.94 25.96 -25.81
C LEU A 39 -15.23 25.18 -26.10
N LEU A 40 -15.77 24.47 -25.11
CA LEU A 40 -16.85 23.49 -25.29
C LEU A 40 -18.18 23.95 -24.67
N GLY A 41 -18.17 25.05 -23.92
CA GLY A 41 -19.29 25.51 -23.12
C GLY A 41 -19.39 24.83 -21.75
N PHE A 42 -20.14 25.45 -20.84
CA PHE A 42 -20.23 25.04 -19.43
C PHE A 42 -20.76 23.61 -19.23
N ASN A 43 -21.85 23.25 -19.91
CA ASN A 43 -22.48 21.93 -19.77
C ASN A 43 -21.57 20.78 -20.25
N SER A 44 -20.87 20.99 -21.37
CA SER A 44 -19.94 20.01 -21.94
C SER A 44 -18.69 19.86 -21.06
N SER A 45 -18.15 20.98 -20.56
CA SER A 45 -17.01 20.97 -19.65
C SER A 45 -17.34 20.28 -18.33
N LEU A 46 -18.53 20.50 -17.78
CA LEU A 46 -18.97 19.84 -16.56
C LEU A 46 -19.16 18.34 -16.75
N SER A 47 -19.73 17.93 -17.89
CA SER A 47 -19.86 16.52 -18.27
C SER A 47 -18.49 15.85 -18.42
N LEU A 48 -17.52 16.51 -19.07
CA LEU A 48 -16.16 16.01 -19.22
C LEU A 48 -15.47 15.84 -17.85
N LEU A 49 -15.61 16.82 -16.96
CA LEU A 49 -15.03 16.77 -15.63
C LEU A 49 -15.64 15.63 -14.80
N GLY A 50 -16.95 15.43 -14.88
CA GLY A 50 -17.64 14.28 -14.28
C GLY A 50 -17.17 12.94 -14.84
N GLN A 51 -16.97 12.85 -16.14
CA GLN A 51 -16.47 11.65 -16.81
C GLN A 51 -15.05 11.30 -16.38
N VAL A 52 -14.14 12.29 -16.35
CA VAL A 52 -12.76 12.11 -15.89
C VAL A 52 -12.73 11.70 -14.41
N ALA A 53 -13.54 12.32 -13.56
CA ALA A 53 -13.65 11.94 -12.14
C ALA A 53 -14.14 10.50 -11.99
N TYR A 54 -15.14 10.09 -12.77
CA TYR A 54 -15.66 8.73 -12.76
C TYR A 54 -14.59 7.71 -13.18
N PHE A 55 -13.95 7.88 -14.33
CA PHE A 55 -12.94 6.93 -14.81
C PHE A 55 -11.67 6.88 -13.96
N SER A 56 -11.35 7.96 -13.24
CA SER A 56 -10.22 7.99 -12.30
C SER A 56 -10.44 7.07 -11.09
N ILE A 57 -11.70 6.86 -10.69
CA ILE A 57 -12.08 6.01 -9.55
C ILE A 57 -12.56 4.63 -10.01
N ALA A 58 -13.23 4.55 -11.16
CA ALA A 58 -13.76 3.32 -11.72
C ALA A 58 -12.69 2.48 -12.46
N THR A 59 -11.49 2.34 -11.88
CA THR A 59 -10.48 1.40 -12.37
C THR A 59 -10.55 0.07 -11.61
N PRO A 60 -10.39 -1.08 -12.29
CA PRO A 60 -10.29 -2.39 -11.65
C PRO A 60 -9.24 -2.46 -10.54
N THR A 61 -8.20 -1.63 -10.61
CA THR A 61 -7.12 -1.61 -9.61
C THR A 61 -7.60 -1.08 -8.25
N TRP A 62 -8.58 -0.17 -8.20
CA TRP A 62 -9.20 0.28 -6.94
C TRP A 62 -10.02 -0.83 -6.29
N ALA A 63 -10.62 -1.74 -7.08
CA ALA A 63 -11.34 -2.89 -6.57
C ALA A 63 -10.42 -3.91 -5.89
N CYS A 64 -9.12 -3.93 -6.19
CA CYS A 64 -8.17 -4.80 -5.51
C CYS A 64 -8.06 -4.49 -4.01
N ILE A 65 -8.10 -3.22 -3.60
CA ILE A 65 -7.94 -2.80 -2.20
C ILE A 65 -8.95 -3.50 -1.25
N PRO A 66 -10.28 -3.38 -1.46
CA PRO A 66 -11.25 -4.05 -0.59
C PRO A 66 -11.14 -5.58 -0.66
N LEU A 67 -10.78 -6.16 -1.81
CA LEU A 67 -10.56 -7.60 -1.94
C LEU A 67 -9.36 -8.08 -1.10
N PHE A 68 -8.27 -7.32 -1.03
CA PHE A 68 -7.14 -7.62 -0.14
C PHE A 68 -7.51 -7.50 1.34
N ILE A 69 -8.30 -6.47 1.71
CA ILE A 69 -8.83 -6.33 3.08
C ILE A 69 -9.69 -7.56 3.44
N LEU A 70 -10.57 -7.98 2.53
CA LEU A 70 -11.44 -9.13 2.71
C LEU A 70 -10.63 -10.43 2.84
N MET A 71 -9.63 -10.63 1.97
CA MET A 71 -8.73 -11.78 2.02
C MET A 71 -7.95 -11.85 3.34
N GLY A 72 -7.39 -10.72 3.80
CA GLY A 72 -6.72 -10.64 5.10
C GLY A 72 -7.65 -10.93 6.27
N SER A 73 -8.90 -10.47 6.19
CA SER A 73 -9.92 -10.74 7.20
C SER A 73 -10.29 -12.22 7.25
N PHE A 74 -10.48 -12.87 6.11
CA PHE A 74 -10.72 -14.31 6.04
C PHE A 74 -9.52 -15.13 6.52
N ALA A 75 -8.30 -14.74 6.18
CA ALA A 75 -7.09 -15.41 6.67
C ALA A 75 -6.94 -15.28 8.20
N ALA A 76 -7.30 -14.14 8.77
CA ALA A 76 -7.29 -13.92 10.22
C ALA A 76 -8.35 -14.78 10.93
N ILE A 77 -9.61 -14.74 10.47
CA ILE A 77 -10.73 -15.46 11.08
C ILE A 77 -10.62 -16.98 10.89
N GLY A 78 -10.15 -17.42 9.72
CA GLY A 78 -9.95 -18.84 9.39
C GLY A 78 -8.76 -19.50 10.12
N GLY A 79 -8.08 -18.79 11.00
CA GLY A 79 -6.98 -19.33 11.79
C GLY A 79 -5.68 -19.56 11.01
N PHE A 80 -5.56 -19.05 9.78
CA PHE A 80 -4.34 -19.16 8.97
C PHE A 80 -3.16 -18.50 9.67
N ALA A 81 -3.33 -17.30 10.23
CA ALA A 81 -2.30 -16.60 11.00
C ALA A 81 -1.73 -17.48 12.14
N ARG A 82 -2.61 -18.19 12.86
CA ARG A 82 -2.23 -19.04 13.98
C ARG A 82 -1.52 -20.32 13.53
N ARG A 83 -1.98 -20.91 12.43
CA ARG A 83 -1.35 -22.09 11.82
C ARG A 83 0.03 -21.76 11.25
N ALA A 84 0.16 -20.62 10.59
CA ALA A 84 1.44 -20.10 10.09
C ALA A 84 2.42 -19.89 11.25
N TYR A 85 1.99 -19.20 12.33
CA TYR A 85 2.80 -19.00 13.52
C TYR A 85 3.30 -20.31 14.13
N ASN A 86 2.41 -21.29 14.32
CA ASN A 86 2.80 -22.58 14.88
C ASN A 86 3.75 -23.36 13.95
N GLY A 87 3.53 -23.32 12.64
CA GLY A 87 4.37 -23.99 11.67
C GLY A 87 5.80 -23.43 11.66
N VAL A 88 5.93 -22.11 11.60
CA VAL A 88 7.25 -21.45 11.64
C VAL A 88 7.90 -21.64 13.00
N ASN A 89 7.16 -21.52 14.11
CA ASN A 89 7.69 -21.77 15.45
C ASN A 89 8.26 -23.19 15.60
N ILE A 90 7.62 -24.20 14.99
CA ILE A 90 8.16 -25.57 14.95
C ILE A 90 9.45 -25.63 14.11
N LEU A 91 9.48 -24.95 12.96
CA LEU A 91 10.65 -24.91 12.07
C LEU A 91 11.86 -24.22 12.73
N SER A 92 11.61 -23.18 13.52
CA SER A 92 12.64 -22.40 14.21
C SER A 92 13.07 -23.01 15.54
N LYS A 93 12.52 -24.17 15.95
CA LYS A 93 12.95 -24.86 17.18
C LYS A 93 14.43 -25.22 17.10
N GLY A 94 15.20 -24.77 18.08
CA GLY A 94 16.64 -25.08 18.21
C GLY A 94 17.58 -23.91 17.88
N VAL A 95 17.07 -22.79 17.37
CA VAL A 95 17.87 -21.57 17.13
C VAL A 95 17.73 -20.61 18.32
N PRO A 96 18.82 -20.01 18.83
CA PRO A 96 18.73 -18.95 19.83
C PRO A 96 17.92 -17.77 19.25
N GLY A 97 16.88 -17.32 19.95
CA GLY A 97 15.95 -16.29 19.45
C GLY A 97 14.81 -16.81 18.57
N SER A 98 14.54 -18.12 18.57
CA SER A 98 13.54 -18.80 17.73
C SER A 98 12.15 -18.15 17.70
N LEU A 99 11.68 -17.54 18.79
CA LEU A 99 10.38 -16.84 18.81
C LEU A 99 10.39 -15.54 17.99
N GLY A 100 11.52 -14.82 17.99
CA GLY A 100 11.70 -13.61 17.18
C GLY A 100 11.69 -13.95 15.69
N ILE A 101 12.51 -14.93 15.31
CA ILE A 101 12.56 -15.49 13.95
C ILE A 101 11.18 -15.97 13.53
N ALA A 102 10.51 -16.74 14.39
CA ALA A 102 9.17 -17.26 14.10
C ALA A 102 8.15 -16.15 13.88
N THR A 103 8.25 -15.06 14.64
CA THR A 103 7.38 -13.89 14.49
C THR A 103 7.67 -13.14 13.19
N CYS A 104 8.94 -12.86 12.88
CA CYS A 104 9.34 -12.21 11.63
C CYS A 104 8.84 -12.98 10.40
N PHE A 105 9.13 -14.27 10.31
CA PHE A 105 8.72 -15.10 9.18
C PHE A 105 7.21 -15.32 9.10
N SER A 106 6.52 -15.43 10.24
CA SER A 106 5.05 -15.56 10.24
C SER A 106 4.37 -14.26 9.82
N CYS A 107 4.89 -13.11 10.26
CA CYS A 107 4.47 -11.80 9.76
C CYS A 107 4.75 -11.64 8.27
N ALA A 108 5.88 -12.14 7.78
CA ALA A 108 6.23 -12.15 6.36
C ALA A 108 5.19 -12.92 5.53
N LEU A 109 4.90 -14.17 5.94
CA LEU A 109 3.94 -15.05 5.28
C LEU A 109 2.51 -14.50 5.35
N PHE A 110 2.10 -14.00 6.51
CA PHE A 110 0.77 -13.41 6.66
C PHE A 110 0.64 -12.04 5.98
N GLY A 111 1.72 -11.27 5.93
CA GLY A 111 1.81 -10.00 5.21
C GLY A 111 1.60 -10.18 3.71
N ALA A 112 2.21 -11.21 3.13
CA ALA A 112 2.01 -11.61 1.75
C ALA A 112 0.55 -12.00 1.43
N VAL A 113 -0.23 -12.44 2.42
CA VAL A 113 -1.66 -12.79 2.21
C VAL A 113 -2.58 -11.63 2.57
N SER A 114 -2.31 -10.90 3.65
CA SER A 114 -3.20 -9.84 4.12
C SER A 114 -2.96 -8.50 3.43
N GLY A 115 -1.76 -8.30 2.86
CA GLY A 115 -1.32 -7.04 2.25
C GLY A 115 -1.29 -5.86 3.21
N SER A 116 -1.47 -6.06 4.52
CA SER A 116 -1.65 -5.00 5.52
C SER A 116 -0.66 -5.10 6.68
N SER A 117 0.23 -4.11 6.77
CA SER A 117 1.18 -3.97 7.90
C SER A 117 0.49 -3.82 9.24
N ILE A 118 -0.56 -2.97 9.31
CA ILE A 118 -1.24 -2.65 10.56
C ILE A 118 -1.99 -3.89 11.06
N ALA A 119 -2.70 -4.59 10.18
CA ALA A 119 -3.43 -5.81 10.55
C ALA A 119 -2.47 -6.92 10.99
N THR A 120 -1.38 -7.13 10.24
CA THR A 120 -0.34 -8.12 10.59
C THR A 120 0.26 -7.83 11.96
N THR A 121 0.70 -6.58 12.20
CA THR A 121 1.28 -6.17 13.50
C THR A 121 0.28 -6.33 14.64
N ALA A 122 -0.99 -5.99 14.44
CA ALA A 122 -2.01 -6.12 15.48
C ALA A 122 -2.32 -7.59 15.83
N ILE A 123 -2.39 -8.47 14.83
CA ILE A 123 -2.66 -9.91 15.03
C ILE A 123 -1.48 -10.59 15.71
N PHE A 124 -0.27 -10.41 15.17
CA PHE A 124 0.93 -11.02 15.74
C PHE A 124 1.37 -10.35 17.04
N GLY A 125 1.10 -9.07 17.23
CA GLY A 125 1.26 -8.39 18.52
C GLY A 125 0.44 -9.04 19.63
N LYS A 126 -0.82 -9.39 19.35
CA LYS A 126 -1.68 -10.09 20.33
C LYS A 126 -1.29 -11.55 20.53
N MET A 127 -0.67 -12.20 19.54
CA MET A 127 -0.35 -13.63 19.57
C MET A 127 1.07 -13.92 20.10
N ALA A 128 2.07 -13.18 19.65
CA ALA A 128 3.49 -13.41 19.94
C ALA A 128 3.94 -12.71 21.22
N LEU A 129 3.47 -11.49 21.51
CA LEU A 129 3.93 -10.72 22.67
C LEU A 129 3.66 -11.43 24.02
N PRO A 130 2.49 -12.06 24.27
CA PRO A 130 2.27 -12.82 25.51
C PRO A 130 3.19 -14.04 25.63
N GLU A 131 3.47 -14.73 24.52
CA GLU A 131 4.36 -15.90 24.49
C GLU A 131 5.82 -15.51 24.71
N MET A 132 6.28 -14.41 24.11
CA MET A 132 7.61 -13.85 24.35
C MET A 132 7.80 -13.44 25.81
N ASN A 133 6.79 -12.78 26.41
CA ASN A 133 6.81 -12.43 27.84
C ASN A 133 6.85 -13.68 28.74
N ARG A 134 6.09 -14.74 28.41
CA ARG A 134 6.10 -16.01 29.16
C ARG A 134 7.49 -16.66 29.17
N LEU A 135 8.25 -16.48 28.10
CA LEU A 135 9.61 -17.00 27.94
C LEU A 135 10.69 -16.01 28.41
N ASN A 136 10.31 -14.94 29.13
CA ASN A 136 11.21 -13.91 29.66
C ASN A 136 12.08 -13.21 28.60
N TYR A 137 11.56 -13.00 27.39
CA TYR A 137 12.22 -12.12 26.43
C TYR A 137 12.18 -10.66 26.91
N ASP A 138 13.19 -9.88 26.54
CA ASP A 138 13.18 -8.43 26.78
C ASP A 138 11.98 -7.79 26.06
N LYS A 139 11.30 -6.87 26.75
CA LYS A 139 10.09 -6.23 26.25
C LYS A 139 10.38 -5.33 25.05
N SER A 140 11.52 -4.64 25.06
CA SER A 140 11.95 -3.76 23.96
C SER A 140 12.30 -4.59 22.74
N PHE A 141 12.99 -5.72 22.92
CA PHE A 141 13.26 -6.68 21.85
C PHE A 141 11.96 -7.24 21.23
N SER A 142 11.03 -7.69 22.08
CA SER A 142 9.78 -8.31 21.63
C SER A 142 8.91 -7.33 20.82
N VAL A 143 8.71 -6.12 21.33
CA VAL A 143 7.93 -5.07 20.65
C VAL A 143 8.65 -4.59 19.39
N GLY A 144 9.98 -4.41 19.46
CA GLY A 144 10.81 -4.02 18.32
C GLY A 144 10.72 -5.02 17.18
N CYS A 145 10.83 -6.32 17.46
CA CYS A 145 10.70 -7.40 16.49
C CYS A 145 9.31 -7.40 15.82
N ILE A 146 8.24 -7.25 16.59
CA ILE A 146 6.87 -7.22 16.03
C ILE A 146 6.65 -5.97 15.17
N ALA A 147 7.11 -4.80 15.61
CA ALA A 147 6.97 -3.54 14.88
C ALA A 147 7.81 -3.53 13.59
N SER A 148 9.04 -4.05 13.66
CA SER A 148 9.94 -4.16 12.51
C SER A 148 9.39 -5.16 11.49
N ALA A 149 8.85 -6.29 11.95
CA ALA A 149 8.23 -7.31 11.12
C ALA A 149 7.02 -6.79 10.33
N GLY A 150 6.18 -5.97 10.96
CA GLY A 150 5.07 -5.32 10.29
C GLY A 150 5.48 -4.41 9.13
N THR A 151 6.66 -3.80 9.21
CA THR A 151 7.14 -2.84 8.20
C THR A 151 7.49 -3.55 6.90
N PHE A 152 8.37 -4.56 6.96
CA PHE A 152 8.80 -5.28 5.76
C PHE A 152 7.74 -6.25 5.22
N ALA A 153 6.80 -6.70 6.05
CA ALA A 153 5.70 -7.57 5.64
C ALA A 153 4.83 -6.94 4.53
N SER A 154 4.77 -5.60 4.44
CA SER A 154 4.10 -4.91 3.32
C SER A 154 4.88 -4.96 2.00
N MET A 155 6.15 -5.32 2.03
CA MET A 155 7.01 -5.34 0.84
C MET A 155 7.00 -6.69 0.14
N ILE A 156 6.56 -7.77 0.83
CA ILE A 156 6.49 -9.11 0.27
C ILE A 156 5.21 -9.24 -0.56
N PRO A 157 5.29 -9.51 -1.87
CA PRO A 157 4.12 -9.65 -2.73
C PRO A 157 3.30 -10.92 -2.42
N PRO A 158 1.97 -10.92 -2.62
CA PRO A 158 1.14 -9.78 -3.03
C PRO A 158 0.82 -8.80 -1.88
N SER A 159 0.88 -7.49 -2.16
CA SER A 159 0.72 -6.44 -1.13
C SER A 159 -0.17 -5.29 -1.58
N MET A 160 -1.09 -4.87 -0.70
CA MET A 160 -1.99 -3.73 -0.93
C MET A 160 -1.21 -2.41 -1.02
N MET A 161 -0.21 -2.21 -0.15
CA MET A 161 0.60 -0.98 -0.16
C MET A 161 1.34 -0.83 -1.49
N MET A 162 1.82 -1.94 -2.05
CA MET A 162 2.50 -1.93 -3.32
C MET A 162 1.55 -1.63 -4.49
N ILE A 163 0.28 -2.05 -4.40
CA ILE A 163 -0.77 -1.65 -5.37
C ILE A 163 -1.05 -0.16 -5.29
N ILE A 164 -1.20 0.40 -4.08
CA ILE A 164 -1.41 1.83 -3.88
C ILE A 164 -0.23 2.65 -4.43
N TYR A 165 0.99 2.17 -4.20
CA TYR A 165 2.19 2.80 -4.76
C TYR A 165 2.20 2.73 -6.30
N ALA A 166 1.88 1.57 -6.89
CA ALA A 166 1.78 1.41 -8.33
C ALA A 166 0.71 2.34 -8.94
N LEU A 167 -0.42 2.53 -8.24
CA LEU A 167 -1.47 3.47 -8.62
C LEU A 167 -0.96 4.92 -8.66
N PHE A 168 -0.28 5.37 -7.61
CA PHE A 168 0.23 6.75 -7.56
C PHE A 168 1.37 7.00 -8.55
N THR A 169 2.23 6.01 -8.76
CA THR A 169 3.37 6.11 -9.69
C THR A 169 3.02 5.74 -11.13
N GLN A 170 1.76 5.37 -11.39
CA GLN A 170 1.28 4.88 -12.68
C GLN A 170 2.15 3.75 -13.25
N GLN A 171 2.68 2.90 -12.37
CA GLN A 171 3.52 1.77 -12.73
C GLN A 171 2.71 0.48 -12.84
N SER A 172 3.25 -0.48 -13.58
CA SER A 172 2.67 -1.81 -13.63
C SER A 172 2.77 -2.51 -12.27
N VAL A 173 1.62 -2.88 -11.71
CA VAL A 173 1.53 -3.65 -10.45
C VAL A 173 2.38 -4.92 -10.52
N GLY A 174 2.33 -5.65 -11.63
CA GLY A 174 3.09 -6.89 -11.80
C GLY A 174 4.61 -6.68 -11.79
N LYS A 175 5.11 -5.60 -12.42
CA LYS A 175 6.53 -5.25 -12.37
C LYS A 175 6.96 -4.89 -10.96
N LEU A 176 6.13 -4.16 -10.24
CA LEU A 176 6.43 -3.75 -8.87
C LEU A 176 6.39 -4.94 -7.90
N PHE A 177 5.48 -5.90 -8.11
CA PHE A 177 5.45 -7.16 -7.39
C PHE A 177 6.73 -7.96 -7.63
N ALA A 178 7.16 -8.12 -8.89
CA ALA A 178 8.42 -8.79 -9.19
C ALA A 178 9.62 -8.08 -8.55
N ALA A 179 9.65 -6.74 -8.60
CA ALA A 179 10.71 -5.93 -8.00
C ALA A 179 10.74 -6.02 -6.47
N GLY A 180 9.60 -6.22 -5.81
CA GLY A 180 9.49 -6.32 -4.36
C GLY A 180 9.98 -7.64 -3.76
N ILE A 181 10.13 -8.71 -4.56
CA ILE A 181 10.56 -10.03 -4.07
C ILE A 181 11.95 -9.96 -3.41
N ILE A 182 12.92 -9.40 -4.14
CA ILE A 182 14.31 -9.33 -3.67
C ILE A 182 14.44 -8.49 -2.38
N PRO A 183 13.98 -7.22 -2.33
CA PRO A 183 14.08 -6.42 -1.11
C PRO A 183 13.23 -7.00 0.02
N GLY A 184 12.07 -7.61 -0.28
CA GLY A 184 11.21 -8.24 0.72
C GLY A 184 11.88 -9.42 1.41
N LEU A 185 12.51 -10.31 0.64
CA LEU A 185 13.26 -11.44 1.20
C LEU A 185 14.51 -10.98 1.95
N LEU A 186 15.24 -10.00 1.41
CA LEU A 186 16.45 -9.48 2.03
C LEU A 186 16.14 -8.82 3.38
N THR A 187 15.10 -8.00 3.46
CA THR A 187 14.67 -7.39 4.73
C THR A 187 14.13 -8.42 5.72
N ALA A 188 13.37 -9.42 5.27
CA ALA A 188 12.93 -10.51 6.13
C ALA A 188 14.11 -11.28 6.75
N LEU A 189 15.18 -11.52 5.97
CA LEU A 189 16.40 -12.20 6.46
C LEU A 189 17.24 -11.33 7.38
N CYS A 190 17.36 -10.02 7.12
CA CYS A 190 18.13 -9.12 7.99
C CYS A 190 17.44 -8.86 9.34
N TYR A 191 16.12 -9.00 9.40
CA TYR A 191 15.32 -8.70 10.59
C TYR A 191 15.04 -9.95 11.44
N ALA A 192 15.31 -11.15 10.90
CA ALA A 192 15.20 -12.43 11.59
C ALA A 192 16.53 -12.77 12.29
#